data_AF-A0A954NEA7-F1
#
_entry.id   AF-A0A954NEA7-F1
#
_cell.length_a   1.000
_cell.length_b   1.000
_cell.length_c   1.000
_cell.angle_alpha   90.00
_cell.angle_beta   90.00
_cell.angle_gamma   90.00
#
_symmetry.space_group_name_H-M   'P 1'
#
loop_
_entity.id
_entity.type
_entity.pdbx_description
1 polymer ?
#
loop_
_entity_poly.entity_id
_entity_poly.type
_entity_poly.pdbx_seq_one_letter_code
_entity_poly.pdbx_strand_id
1 'polypeptide(L)'
;HKKDYEVAPRGEGRTVQSLMLESDDGLIWRKRSVFQPNRGDETAFLFEPDGSIVAIGRSGSDPTQLLRSAPPCDEFSRMDLPGYIGGPLLARWGDRLVVGGRKNVPDVGPKTAMYWLVGDELVEFAELPSGGDNSYPGFLALDDGHAVMSWYSSHERDAAGEPITAIYMADLEIAD
;
A
#
# COMPACT_ATOMS: atom_id res chain seq x y z
N HIS A 1 -0.45 -5.59 27.47
CA HIS A 1 0.33 -6.80 27.17
C HIS A 1 -0.43 -7.65 26.16
N LYS A 2 -0.01 -7.69 24.89
CA LYS A 2 -0.51 -8.69 23.92
C LYS A 2 0.08 -10.05 24.32
N LYS A 3 -0.77 -11.00 24.70
CA LYS A 3 -0.39 -12.42 24.74
C LYS A 3 -0.32 -12.89 23.28
N ASP A 4 0.70 -13.68 22.97
CA ASP A 4 0.86 -14.42 21.70
C ASP A 4 1.30 -13.59 20.46
N TYR A 5 2.34 -12.77 20.61
CA TYR A 5 3.07 -12.22 19.46
C TYR A 5 4.26 -13.13 19.13
N GLU A 6 4.06 -14.09 18.22
CA GLU A 6 5.14 -14.88 17.63
C GLU A 6 5.60 -14.23 16.32
N VAL A 7 6.86 -13.77 16.27
CA VAL A 7 7.52 -13.38 15.03
C VAL A 7 8.25 -14.60 14.48
N ALA A 8 7.60 -15.31 13.56
CA ALA A 8 8.28 -16.33 12.77
C ALA A 8 9.11 -15.66 11.64
N PRO A 9 10.18 -16.30 11.12
CA PRO A 9 11.12 -15.65 10.19
C PRO A 9 10.59 -15.36 8.78
N ARG A 10 9.29 -15.58 8.51
CA ARG A 10 8.65 -15.33 7.21
C ARG A 10 7.16 -15.02 7.36
N GLY A 11 6.81 -13.74 7.28
CA GLY A 11 5.44 -13.25 7.17
C GLY A 11 4.64 -13.31 8.47
N GLU A 12 3.66 -12.40 8.58
CA GLU A 12 2.65 -12.49 9.63
C GLU A 12 1.83 -13.78 9.46
N GLY A 13 1.62 -14.52 10.55
CA GLY A 13 0.90 -15.79 10.52
C GLY A 13 -0.54 -15.62 9.99
N ARG A 14 -1.13 -16.70 9.47
CA ARG A 14 -2.49 -16.67 8.88
C ARG A 14 -3.58 -16.19 9.85
N THR A 15 -3.33 -16.26 11.15
CA THR A 15 -4.26 -15.83 12.21
C THR A 15 -4.07 -14.39 12.67
N VAL A 16 -3.07 -13.67 12.13
CA VAL A 16 -2.77 -12.31 12.54
C VAL A 16 -3.90 -11.36 12.10
N GLN A 17 -4.21 -10.39 12.95
CA GLN A 17 -5.25 -9.39 12.72
C GLN A 17 -4.64 -8.01 12.58
N SER A 18 -5.16 -7.23 11.63
CA SER A 18 -4.90 -5.78 11.58
C SER A 18 -6.03 -5.01 12.24
N LEU A 19 -5.64 -4.12 13.16
CA LEU A 19 -6.54 -3.36 14.02
C LEU A 19 -6.47 -1.89 13.65
N MET A 20 -7.64 -1.24 13.51
CA MET A 20 -7.69 0.22 13.48
C MET A 20 -7.55 0.72 14.90
N LEU A 21 -6.59 1.61 15.12
CA LEU A 21 -6.41 2.32 16.37
C LEU A 21 -6.79 3.78 16.18
N GLU A 22 -7.30 4.39 17.24
CA GLU A 22 -7.67 5.80 17.26
C GLU A 22 -7.16 6.49 18.50
N SER A 23 -7.02 7.81 18.40
CA SER A 23 -6.58 8.66 19.50
C SER A 23 -7.09 10.08 19.29
N ASP A 24 -7.53 10.72 20.39
CA ASP A 24 -7.92 12.13 20.41
C ASP A 24 -6.73 13.07 20.69
N ASP A 25 -5.62 12.52 21.19
CA ASP A 25 -4.45 13.28 21.68
C ASP A 25 -3.11 12.86 21.06
N GLY A 26 -3.11 11.79 20.25
CA GLY A 26 -1.91 11.18 19.67
C GLY A 26 -1.04 10.40 20.66
N LEU A 27 -1.40 10.37 21.94
CA LEU A 27 -0.63 9.75 23.03
C LEU A 27 -1.28 8.46 23.51
N ILE A 28 -2.61 8.46 23.68
CA ILE A 28 -3.39 7.32 24.15
C ILE A 28 -4.16 6.76 22.97
N TRP A 29 -3.86 5.50 22.62
CA TRP A 29 -4.48 4.81 21.51
C TRP A 29 -5.45 3.74 22.00
N ARG A 30 -6.64 3.70 21.41
CA ARG A 30 -7.69 2.71 21.69
C ARG A 30 -7.98 1.93 20.42
N LYS A 31 -8.39 0.67 20.57
CA LYS A 31 -8.89 -0.12 19.44
C LYS A 31 -10.23 0.47 18.99
N ARG A 32 -10.33 0.84 17.71
CA ARG A 32 -11.58 1.18 17.04
C ARG A 32 -12.23 -0.07 16.46
N SER A 33 -11.55 -0.77 15.55
CA SER A 33 -12.11 -1.92 14.85
C SER A 33 -11.05 -2.92 14.37
N VAL A 34 -11.50 -4.04 13.81
CA VAL A 34 -10.65 -5.04 13.15
C VAL A 34 -10.92 -4.93 11.65
N PHE A 35 -9.99 -4.37 10.90
CA PHE A 35 -10.18 -4.19 9.45
C PHE A 35 -9.71 -5.41 8.65
N GLN A 36 -8.79 -6.21 9.17
CA GLN A 36 -8.47 -7.56 8.66
C GLN A 36 -8.45 -8.57 9.81
N PRO A 37 -9.37 -9.55 9.85
CA PRO A 37 -9.54 -10.47 10.97
C PRO A 37 -8.62 -11.70 10.89
N ASN A 38 -7.94 -11.86 9.77
CA ASN A 38 -6.93 -12.87 9.51
C ASN A 38 -5.96 -12.28 8.47
N ARG A 39 -4.73 -12.81 8.44
CA ARG A 39 -3.67 -12.38 7.51
C ARG A 39 -3.51 -10.86 7.47
N GLY A 40 -3.65 -10.22 8.62
CA GLY A 40 -3.32 -8.82 8.78
C GLY A 40 -1.92 -8.56 8.27
N ASP A 41 -1.74 -7.46 7.56
CA ASP A 41 -0.46 -7.02 7.03
C ASP A 41 -0.52 -5.49 6.76
N GLU A 42 0.51 -4.96 6.11
CA GLU A 42 0.66 -3.58 5.67
C GLU A 42 -0.63 -3.04 5.01
N THR A 43 -1.11 -1.86 5.42
CA THR A 43 -2.34 -1.26 4.88
C THR A 43 -2.19 0.25 4.76
N ALA A 44 -2.61 0.80 3.62
CA ALA A 44 -2.70 2.23 3.38
C ALA A 44 -4.16 2.70 3.47
N PHE A 45 -4.45 3.61 4.39
CA PHE A 45 -5.77 4.23 4.55
C PHE A 45 -5.84 5.57 3.83
N LEU A 46 -7.00 5.85 3.23
CA LEU A 46 -7.43 7.17 2.81
C LEU A 46 -8.75 7.48 3.52
N PHE A 47 -8.76 8.60 4.26
CA PHE A 47 -9.95 9.12 4.91
C PHE A 47 -10.61 10.15 3.99
N GLU A 48 -11.87 9.92 3.67
CA GLU A 48 -12.66 10.81 2.82
C GLU A 48 -13.24 12.00 3.61
N PRO A 49 -13.59 13.11 2.95
CA PRO A 49 -14.19 14.27 3.61
C PRO A 49 -15.49 13.97 4.37
N ASP A 50 -16.24 12.94 3.96
CA ASP A 50 -17.46 12.48 4.65
C ASP A 50 -17.16 11.56 5.85
N GLY A 51 -15.88 11.30 6.13
CA GLY A 51 -15.40 10.42 7.19
C GLY A 51 -15.38 8.94 6.83
N SER A 52 -15.79 8.56 5.62
CA SER A 52 -15.61 7.19 5.14
C SER A 52 -14.14 6.87 4.89
N ILE A 53 -13.82 5.59 4.82
CA ILE A 53 -12.48 5.09 4.60
C ILE A 53 -12.46 4.23 3.36
N VAL A 54 -11.45 4.45 2.52
CA VAL A 54 -10.97 3.50 1.52
C VAL A 54 -9.58 3.05 1.93
N ALA A 55 -9.26 1.77 1.80
CA ALA A 55 -7.93 1.26 2.11
C ALA A 55 -7.47 0.18 1.14
N ILE A 56 -6.16 0.09 0.95
CA ILE A 56 -5.49 -1.00 0.24
C ILE A 56 -4.68 -1.79 1.28
N GLY A 57 -5.12 -3.01 1.56
CA GLY A 57 -4.48 -3.90 2.52
C GLY A 57 -3.75 -5.04 1.83
N ARG A 58 -2.49 -5.26 2.20
CA ARG A 58 -1.79 -6.50 1.92
C ARG A 58 -2.39 -7.62 2.78
N SER A 59 -2.36 -8.86 2.29
CA SER A 59 -2.90 -10.04 2.99
C SER A 59 -1.88 -11.19 3.02
N GLY A 60 -0.66 -10.91 3.51
CA GLY A 60 0.44 -11.87 3.45
C GLY A 60 0.88 -12.15 2.00
N SER A 61 0.65 -13.38 1.53
CA SER A 61 0.88 -13.81 0.13
C SER A 61 -0.41 -13.94 -0.69
N ASP A 62 -1.57 -13.69 -0.08
CA ASP A 62 -2.87 -13.73 -0.74
C ASP A 62 -3.08 -12.44 -1.55
N PRO A 63 -4.13 -12.39 -2.40
CA PRO A 63 -4.44 -11.18 -3.13
C PRO A 63 -4.64 -9.95 -2.23
N THR A 64 -4.32 -8.78 -2.76
CA THR A 64 -4.54 -7.50 -2.09
C THR A 64 -6.02 -7.26 -1.82
N GLN A 65 -6.35 -6.63 -0.71
CA GLN A 65 -7.73 -6.29 -0.35
C GLN A 65 -8.02 -4.81 -0.54
N LEU A 66 -9.14 -4.53 -1.21
CA LEU A 66 -9.85 -3.26 -1.13
C LEU A 66 -10.77 -3.27 0.08
N LEU A 67 -10.48 -2.39 1.03
CA LEU A 67 -11.20 -2.26 2.29
C LEU A 67 -12.01 -0.97 2.25
N ARG A 68 -13.26 -1.01 2.71
CA ARG A 68 -14.08 0.20 2.87
C ARG A 68 -14.85 0.20 4.17
N SER A 69 -15.06 1.38 4.72
CA SER A 69 -15.86 1.58 5.93
C SER A 69 -16.55 2.92 5.91
N ALA A 70 -17.78 3.00 6.41
CA ALA A 70 -18.47 4.25 6.67
C ALA A 70 -18.25 4.69 8.12
N PRO A 71 -18.40 5.98 8.46
CA PRO A 71 -18.44 6.41 9.86
C PRO A 71 -19.45 5.57 10.67
N PRO A 72 -19.13 5.16 11.91
CA PRO A 72 -17.96 5.56 12.71
C PRO A 72 -16.74 4.62 12.57
N CYS A 73 -16.62 3.87 11.46
CA CYS A 73 -15.52 2.96 11.16
C CYS A 73 -15.44 1.68 12.02
N ASP A 74 -16.60 1.21 12.50
CA ASP A 74 -16.69 0.01 13.34
C ASP A 74 -16.58 -1.30 12.54
N GLU A 75 -17.00 -1.29 11.27
CA GLU A 75 -17.03 -2.47 10.39
C GLU A 75 -16.41 -2.17 9.02
N PHE A 76 -15.70 -3.14 8.45
CA PHE A 76 -15.07 -3.02 7.13
C PHE A 76 -15.60 -4.07 6.16
N SER A 77 -16.05 -3.62 4.99
CA SER A 77 -16.21 -4.48 3.83
C SER A 77 -14.83 -4.77 3.22
N ARG A 78 -14.64 -5.98 2.71
CA ARG A 78 -13.37 -6.43 2.13
C ARG A 78 -13.65 -7.10 0.80
N MET A 79 -12.92 -6.70 -0.23
CA MET A 79 -12.96 -7.31 -1.55
C MET A 79 -11.53 -7.64 -1.95
N ASP A 80 -11.28 -8.85 -2.43
CA ASP A 80 -9.99 -9.22 -2.98
C ASP A 80 -9.86 -8.60 -4.38
N LEU A 81 -8.80 -7.82 -4.59
CA LEU A 81 -8.39 -7.28 -5.87
C LEU A 81 -7.52 -8.31 -6.61
N PRO A 82 -7.52 -8.32 -7.95
CA PRO A 82 -6.64 -9.21 -8.70
C PRO A 82 -5.17 -8.82 -8.45
N GLY A 83 -4.38 -9.81 -8.04
CA GLY A 83 -2.93 -9.65 -7.88
C GLY A 83 -2.51 -9.26 -6.46
N TYR A 84 -1.23 -8.87 -6.36
CA TYR A 84 -0.54 -8.62 -5.11
C TYR A 84 0.09 -7.22 -5.15
N ILE A 85 -0.09 -6.48 -4.07
CA ILE A 85 0.50 -5.17 -3.80
C ILE A 85 1.14 -5.23 -2.42
N GLY A 86 2.47 -5.34 -2.38
CA GLY A 86 3.26 -5.22 -1.16
C GLY A 86 3.72 -3.79 -0.92
N GLY A 87 3.84 -3.33 0.33
CA GLY A 87 4.15 -1.93 0.66
C GLY A 87 3.15 -0.96 0.00
N PRO A 88 1.84 -1.10 0.29
CA PRO A 88 0.80 -0.37 -0.41
C PRO A 88 0.86 1.13 -0.13
N LEU A 89 0.53 1.90 -1.16
CA LEU A 89 0.22 3.32 -1.15
C LEU A 89 -1.24 3.49 -1.59
N LEU A 90 -1.95 4.44 -0.98
CA LEU A 90 -3.23 4.96 -1.46
C LEU A 90 -3.23 6.47 -1.25
N ALA A 91 -3.47 7.24 -2.32
CA ALA A 91 -3.51 8.70 -2.27
C ALA A 91 -4.58 9.26 -3.22
N ARG A 92 -5.02 10.49 -2.95
CA ARG A 92 -5.88 11.27 -3.85
C ARG A 92 -5.04 12.15 -4.76
N TRP A 93 -5.37 12.18 -6.05
CA TRP A 93 -4.79 13.08 -7.05
C TRP A 93 -5.91 13.69 -7.91
N GLY A 94 -6.25 14.95 -7.63
CA GLY A 94 -7.50 15.54 -8.09
C GLY A 94 -8.71 14.69 -7.69
N ASP A 95 -9.57 14.37 -8.66
CA ASP A 95 -10.74 13.51 -8.47
C ASP A 95 -10.42 12.00 -8.52
N ARG A 96 -9.15 11.62 -8.67
CA ARG A 96 -8.72 10.22 -8.86
C ARG A 96 -8.08 9.65 -7.60
N LEU A 97 -8.13 8.32 -7.50
CA LEU A 97 -7.41 7.56 -6.49
C LEU A 97 -6.22 6.86 -7.13
N VAL A 98 -5.05 7.07 -6.55
CA VAL A 98 -3.78 6.45 -6.93
C VAL A 98 -3.44 5.36 -5.94
N VAL A 99 -3.18 4.16 -6.44
CA VAL A 99 -2.67 3.03 -5.66
C VAL A 99 -1.26 2.71 -6.14
N GLY A 100 -0.36 2.37 -5.23
CA GLY A 100 1.00 1.97 -5.58
C GLY A 100 1.52 0.84 -4.72
N GLY A 101 2.52 0.11 -5.23
CA GLY A 101 3.26 -0.88 -4.46
C GLY A 101 3.93 -1.92 -5.34
N ARG A 102 4.43 -2.99 -4.72
CA ARG A 102 5.10 -4.09 -5.41
C ARG A 102 4.10 -5.08 -5.98
N LYS A 103 4.15 -5.30 -7.29
CA LYS A 103 3.57 -6.46 -7.97
C LYS A 103 4.62 -7.54 -8.22
N ASN A 104 4.16 -8.79 -8.39
CA ASN A 104 5.00 -9.88 -8.87
C ASN A 104 4.74 -10.11 -10.35
N VAL A 105 5.76 -10.00 -11.19
CA VAL A 105 5.67 -10.26 -12.63
C VAL A 105 6.27 -11.65 -12.91
N PRO A 106 5.51 -12.58 -13.51
CA PRO A 106 6.03 -13.90 -13.87
C PRO A 106 7.31 -13.80 -14.70
N ASP A 107 8.30 -14.66 -14.40
CA ASP A 107 9.61 -14.75 -15.07
C ASP A 107 10.52 -13.50 -15.02
N VAL A 108 10.00 -12.36 -14.57
CA VAL A 108 10.72 -11.09 -14.43
C VAL A 108 11.05 -10.78 -12.97
N GLY A 109 10.16 -11.15 -12.04
CA GLY A 109 10.31 -10.89 -10.61
C GLY A 109 9.53 -9.67 -10.11
N PRO A 110 9.83 -9.16 -8.90
CA PRO A 110 9.08 -8.08 -8.27
C PRO A 110 9.33 -6.74 -8.97
N LYS A 111 8.25 -5.98 -9.18
CA LYS A 111 8.27 -4.63 -9.78
C LYS A 111 7.42 -3.68 -8.96
N THR A 112 7.83 -2.42 -8.86
CA THR A 112 7.02 -1.36 -8.26
C THR A 112 6.14 -0.75 -9.36
N ALA A 113 4.84 -0.67 -9.12
CA ALA A 113 3.86 -0.20 -10.09
C ALA A 113 2.83 0.73 -9.44
N MET A 114 2.21 1.55 -10.28
CA MET A 114 1.20 2.55 -9.92
C MET A 114 -0.07 2.32 -10.73
N TYR A 115 -1.20 2.51 -10.08
CA TYR A 115 -2.53 2.19 -10.57
C TYR A 115 -3.50 3.34 -10.31
N TRP A 116 -4.45 3.51 -11.21
CA TRP A 116 -5.70 4.18 -10.89
C TRP A 116 -6.63 3.18 -10.22
N LEU A 117 -7.25 3.56 -9.10
CA LEU A 117 -8.39 2.83 -8.54
C LEU A 117 -9.67 3.44 -9.09
N VAL A 118 -10.32 2.72 -10.01
CA VAL A 118 -11.56 3.13 -10.69
C VAL A 118 -12.68 2.21 -10.25
N GLY A 119 -13.55 2.71 -9.37
CA GLY A 119 -14.54 1.87 -8.69
C GLY A 119 -13.83 0.82 -7.83
N ASP A 120 -13.93 -0.44 -8.25
CA ASP A 120 -13.34 -1.61 -7.59
C ASP A 120 -12.20 -2.24 -8.41
N GLU A 121 -11.72 -1.55 -9.45
CA GLU A 121 -10.71 -2.06 -10.37
C GLU A 121 -9.42 -1.25 -10.29
N LEU A 122 -8.30 -1.96 -10.43
CA LEU A 122 -6.98 -1.36 -10.57
C LEU A 122 -6.58 -1.31 -12.03
N VAL A 123 -6.31 -0.11 -12.54
CA VAL A 123 -5.82 0.13 -13.90
C VAL A 123 -4.38 0.62 -13.80
N GLU A 124 -3.42 -0.23 -14.17
CA GLU A 124 -2.01 0.14 -14.14
C GLU A 124 -1.72 1.29 -15.12
N PHE A 125 -1.04 2.34 -14.65
CA PHE A 125 -0.60 3.45 -15.50
C PHE A 125 0.92 3.60 -15.56
N ALA A 126 1.65 3.02 -14.61
CA ALA A 126 3.12 3.04 -14.64
C ALA A 126 3.72 1.80 -13.97
N GLU A 127 4.76 1.25 -14.59
CA GLU A 127 5.74 0.39 -13.94
C GLU A 127 7.03 1.21 -13.74
N LEU A 128 7.52 1.30 -12.51
CA LEU A 128 8.67 2.14 -12.17
C LEU A 128 9.98 1.39 -12.43
N PRO A 129 11.09 2.10 -12.75
CA PRO A 129 12.42 1.53 -12.77
C PRO A 129 12.74 0.83 -11.44
N SER A 130 12.68 -0.49 -11.46
CA SER A 130 12.73 -1.30 -10.24
C SER A 130 13.16 -2.75 -10.50
N GLY A 131 13.67 -3.38 -9.44
CA GLY A 131 14.23 -4.73 -9.44
C GLY A 131 14.89 -5.05 -8.10
N GLY A 132 15.24 -6.33 -7.89
CA GLY A 132 15.70 -6.81 -6.58
C GLY A 132 14.62 -6.59 -5.51
N ASP A 133 15.00 -6.14 -4.32
CA ASP A 133 14.03 -5.67 -3.33
C ASP A 133 13.59 -4.24 -3.69
N ASN A 134 12.29 -4.01 -3.88
CA ASN A 134 11.75 -2.72 -4.34
C ASN A 134 10.29 -2.55 -3.94
N SER A 135 9.85 -1.43 -3.38
CA SER A 135 8.43 -1.11 -3.14
C SER A 135 8.30 0.26 -2.44
N TYR A 136 7.26 0.39 -1.60
CA TYR A 136 6.96 1.50 -0.71
C TYR A 136 6.99 2.83 -1.44
N PRO A 137 6.20 2.98 -2.52
CA PRO A 137 6.14 4.25 -3.20
C PRO A 137 5.54 5.32 -2.28
N GLY A 138 6.17 6.49 -2.23
CA GLY A 138 5.60 7.71 -1.68
C GLY A 138 5.05 8.57 -2.81
N PHE A 139 3.96 9.29 -2.57
CA PHE A 139 3.32 10.13 -3.58
C PHE A 139 2.83 11.44 -2.98
N LEU A 140 3.11 12.55 -3.67
CA LEU A 140 2.71 13.90 -3.31
C LEU A 140 2.13 14.60 -4.54
N ALA A 141 0.81 14.77 -4.58
CA ALA A 141 0.18 15.63 -5.57
C ALA A 141 0.62 17.09 -5.34
N LEU A 142 1.07 17.76 -6.40
CA LEU A 142 1.37 19.19 -6.40
C LEU A 142 0.15 20.00 -6.85
N ASP A 143 -0.56 19.48 -7.85
CA ASP A 143 -1.86 19.95 -8.34
C ASP A 143 -2.60 18.78 -9.02
N ASP A 144 -3.68 19.06 -9.74
CA ASP A 144 -4.53 18.03 -10.38
C ASP A 144 -3.88 17.30 -11.57
N GLY A 145 -2.74 17.77 -12.05
CA GLY A 145 -2.00 17.24 -13.19
C GLY A 145 -0.56 16.85 -12.89
N HIS A 146 0.03 17.34 -11.79
CA HIS A 146 1.43 17.12 -11.43
C HIS A 146 1.59 16.51 -10.05
N ALA A 147 2.57 15.61 -9.91
CA ALA A 147 2.93 15.00 -8.64
C ALA A 147 4.43 14.69 -8.55
N VAL A 148 4.94 14.53 -7.34
CA VAL A 148 6.26 13.95 -7.07
C VAL A 148 6.05 12.58 -6.46
N MET A 149 6.86 11.62 -6.90
CA MET A 149 6.86 10.26 -6.39
C MET A 149 8.25 9.85 -5.94
N SER A 150 8.32 8.99 -4.94
CA SER A 150 9.54 8.30 -4.53
C SER A 150 9.29 6.80 -4.38
N TRP A 151 10.33 5.98 -4.51
CA TRP A 151 10.26 4.53 -4.22
C TRP A 151 11.68 4.02 -3.95
N TYR A 152 11.81 2.91 -3.22
CA TYR A 152 13.11 2.26 -3.09
C TYR A 152 13.26 1.12 -4.10
N SER A 153 14.50 0.85 -4.51
CA SER A 153 14.79 -0.35 -5.31
C SER A 153 16.26 -0.78 -5.22
N SER A 154 16.48 -2.09 -5.36
CA SER A 154 17.80 -2.72 -5.46
C SER A 154 18.18 -3.16 -6.89
N HIS A 155 17.81 -2.41 -7.93
CA HIS A 155 18.08 -2.79 -9.32
C HIS A 155 19.46 -2.38 -9.84
N GLU A 156 20.10 -1.41 -9.19
CA GLU A 156 21.44 -0.94 -9.55
C GLU A 156 22.53 -1.69 -8.78
N ARG A 157 23.75 -1.53 -9.27
CA ARG A 157 24.97 -2.07 -8.68
C ARG A 157 25.98 -0.96 -8.47
N ASP A 158 26.80 -1.10 -7.44
CA ASP A 158 27.95 -0.20 -7.24
C ASP A 158 29.08 -0.47 -8.25
N ALA A 159 30.18 0.27 -8.13
CA ALA A 159 31.34 0.11 -9.00
C ALA A 159 32.03 -1.27 -8.89
N ALA A 160 31.82 -1.99 -7.78
CA ALA A 160 32.31 -3.36 -7.59
C ALA A 160 31.36 -4.41 -8.17
N GLY A 161 30.17 -3.99 -8.63
CA GLY A 161 29.14 -4.87 -9.16
C GLY A 161 28.22 -5.44 -8.07
N GLU A 162 28.28 -4.95 -6.83
CA GLU A 162 27.41 -5.41 -5.74
C GLU A 162 26.05 -4.71 -5.77
N PRO A 163 24.92 -5.39 -5.51
CA PRO A 163 23.61 -4.75 -5.47
C PRO A 163 23.55 -3.65 -4.42
N ILE A 164 23.03 -2.48 -4.80
CA ILE A 164 22.75 -1.37 -3.87
C ILE A 164 21.26 -1.15 -3.77
N THR A 165 20.78 -0.71 -2.60
CA THR A 165 19.40 -0.22 -2.44
C THR A 165 19.44 1.30 -2.35
N ALA A 166 18.70 1.97 -3.22
CA ALA A 166 18.57 3.43 -3.23
C ALA A 166 17.10 3.84 -3.22
N ILE A 167 16.86 5.11 -2.87
CA ILE A 167 15.56 5.77 -3.05
C ILE A 167 15.65 6.57 -4.35
N TYR A 168 14.72 6.32 -5.24
CA TYR A 168 14.56 7.01 -6.51
C TYR A 168 13.39 7.99 -6.38
N MET A 169 13.40 9.01 -7.22
CA MET A 169 12.32 9.98 -7.32
C MET A 169 12.01 10.28 -8.78
N ALA A 170 10.76 10.62 -9.05
CA ALA A 170 10.31 11.09 -10.35
C ALA A 170 9.23 12.15 -10.19
N ASP A 171 9.25 13.12 -11.10
CA ASP A 171 8.13 14.00 -11.35
C ASP A 171 7.14 13.27 -12.28
N LEU A 172 5.85 13.40 -12.00
CA LEU A 172 4.77 12.83 -12.77
C LEU A 172 3.89 13.96 -13.33
N GLU A 173 3.47 13.78 -14.57
CA GLU A 173 2.51 14.64 -15.27
C GLU A 173 1.46 13.76 -15.94
N ILE A 174 0.18 14.11 -15.80
CA ILE A 174 -0.91 13.48 -16.54
C ILE A 174 -0.88 14.05 -17.95
N ALA A 175 -0.46 13.23 -18.92
CA ALA A 175 -0.53 13.60 -20.34
C ALA A 175 -1.99 13.60 -20.84
N ASP A 176 -2.29 14.54 -21.74
CA ASP A 176 -3.55 14.65 -22.48
C ASP A 176 -3.79 13.47 -23.46
#